data_AF-A0A920CG87-F1
#
_entry.id   AF-A0A920CG87-F1
#
_cell.length_a   1.000
_cell.length_b   1.000
_cell.length_c   1.000
_cell.angle_alpha   90.00
_cell.angle_beta   90.00
_cell.angle_gamma   90.00
#
_symmetry.space_group_name_H-M   'P 1'
#
loop_
_entity.id
_entity.type
_entity.pdbx_description
1 polymer ?
#
loop_
_entity_poly.entity_id
_entity_poly.type
_entity_poly.pdbx_seq_one_letter_code
_entity_poly.pdbx_strand_id
1 'polypeptide(L)'
;MNLELSETMLKSNGWAYQFDLSPVEASGDDHAVNEHIRRIYLSAVDVLGKQRSKKILQGPFLLWNCLKTLLGDQNQPTHGYILIVTPFFHQITGRDSNPLVETMWGHKGFIRTTSANPLLEGAVPACLFQEGTAFPIELDDELISRLADLFEEHQYMLSLTNPGMTIRPNSYLE
;
A
#
# COMPACT_ATOMS: atom_id res chain seq x y z
N MET A 1 -18.21 -15.44 -0.37
CA MET A 1 -18.66 -14.03 -0.39
C MET A 1 -17.76 -13.35 -1.39
N ASN A 2 -18.29 -12.89 -2.53
CA ASN A 2 -17.47 -12.11 -3.47
C ASN A 2 -17.22 -10.75 -2.82
N LEU A 3 -15.96 -10.43 -2.57
CA LEU A 3 -15.56 -9.18 -1.97
C LEU A 3 -15.62 -8.10 -3.06
N GLU A 4 -16.63 -7.23 -3.02
CA GLU A 4 -16.81 -6.20 -4.05
C GLU A 4 -16.07 -4.92 -3.65
N LEU A 5 -14.92 -4.67 -4.28
CA LEU A 5 -14.16 -3.44 -4.08
C LEU A 5 -14.78 -2.29 -4.88
N SER A 6 -15.28 -1.27 -4.19
CA SER A 6 -15.83 -0.09 -4.85
C SER A 6 -14.73 0.76 -5.51
N GLU A 7 -15.08 1.46 -6.58
CA GLU A 7 -14.16 2.39 -7.26
C GLU A 7 -13.60 3.45 -6.30
N THR A 8 -14.44 3.99 -5.41
CA THR A 8 -14.00 4.98 -4.41
C THR A 8 -12.90 4.48 -3.49
N MET A 9 -12.91 3.19 -3.15
CA MET A 9 -11.87 2.57 -2.34
C MET A 9 -10.57 2.42 -3.14
N LEU A 10 -10.67 2.06 -4.42
CA LEU A 10 -9.52 1.88 -5.31
C LEU A 10 -8.85 3.20 -5.69
N LYS A 11 -9.61 4.30 -5.78
CA LYS A 11 -9.10 5.65 -6.08
C LYS A 11 -8.58 6.42 -4.85
N SER A 12 -8.69 5.85 -3.65
CA SER A 12 -8.35 6.57 -2.41
C SER A 12 -6.85 6.76 -2.23
N ASN A 13 -6.45 7.92 -1.70
CA ASN A 13 -5.09 8.13 -1.20
C ASN A 13 -4.92 7.54 0.21
N GLY A 14 -3.68 7.34 0.62
CA GLY A 14 -3.36 6.76 1.93
C GLY A 14 -1.92 6.94 2.39
N TRP A 15 -1.61 6.28 3.49
CA TRP A 15 -0.27 6.26 4.08
C TRP A 15 0.58 5.16 3.44
N ALA A 16 1.71 5.55 2.84
CA ALA A 16 2.72 4.65 2.28
C ALA A 16 3.91 4.53 3.23
N TYR A 17 4.17 3.31 3.73
CA TYR A 17 5.33 2.96 4.55
C TYR A 17 6.38 2.31 3.65
N GLN A 18 7.55 2.92 3.56
CA GLN A 18 8.62 2.52 2.64
C GLN A 18 9.70 1.73 3.38
N PHE A 19 10.12 0.62 2.81
CA PHE A 19 11.13 -0.28 3.37
C PHE A 19 12.22 -0.58 2.34
N ASP A 20 13.48 -0.45 2.75
CA ASP A 20 14.68 -0.93 2.07
C ASP A 20 14.85 -2.45 2.30
N LEU A 21 14.87 -3.22 1.21
CA LEU A 21 15.01 -4.68 1.28
C LEU A 21 16.47 -5.14 1.24
N SER A 22 17.42 -4.29 0.85
CA SER A 22 18.84 -4.66 0.73
C SER A 22 19.45 -5.24 2.01
N PRO A 23 19.12 -4.76 3.24
CA PRO A 23 19.61 -5.36 4.47
C PRO A 23 19.13 -6.80 4.71
N VAL A 24 18.07 -7.24 4.03
CA VAL A 24 17.50 -8.58 4.11
C VAL A 24 18.04 -9.45 2.96
N GLU A 25 18.15 -8.88 1.76
CA GLU A 25 18.78 -9.55 0.59
C GLU A 25 20.23 -9.96 0.88
N ALA A 26 20.98 -9.14 1.62
CA ALA A 26 22.36 -9.43 2.00
C ALA A 26 22.54 -10.71 2.86
N SER A 27 21.45 -11.30 3.37
CA SER A 27 21.50 -12.56 4.12
C SER A 27 21.76 -13.79 3.25
N GLY A 28 21.55 -13.71 1.93
CA GLY A 28 21.74 -14.83 0.99
C GLY A 28 20.68 -15.92 1.06
N ASP A 29 19.59 -15.70 1.80
CA ASP A 29 18.41 -16.57 1.85
C ASP A 29 17.32 -16.01 0.92
N ASP A 30 17.05 -16.74 -0.16
CA ASP A 30 16.05 -16.38 -1.19
C ASP A 30 14.63 -16.24 -0.61
N HIS A 31 14.35 -16.82 0.56
CA HIS A 31 13.07 -16.71 1.24
C HIS A 31 13.00 -15.56 2.24
N ALA A 32 14.15 -14.99 2.66
CA ALA A 32 14.20 -13.98 3.71
C ALA A 32 13.42 -12.70 3.33
N VAL A 33 13.48 -12.29 2.06
CA VAL A 33 12.75 -11.11 1.56
C VAL A 33 11.25 -11.31 1.65
N ASN A 34 10.74 -12.44 1.14
CA ASN A 34 9.32 -12.77 1.15
C ASN A 34 8.78 -12.89 2.58
N GLU A 35 9.54 -13.53 3.48
CA GLU A 35 9.18 -13.64 4.88
C GLU A 35 9.21 -12.28 5.59
N HIS A 36 10.14 -11.40 5.25
CA HIS A 36 10.19 -10.03 5.80
C HIS A 36 8.99 -9.19 5.35
N ILE A 37 8.66 -9.22 4.06
CA ILE A 37 7.45 -8.56 3.51
C ILE A 37 6.20 -9.09 4.21
N ARG A 38 6.09 -10.41 4.35
CA ARG A 38 4.97 -11.06 5.05
C ARG A 38 4.87 -10.57 6.49
N ARG A 39 5.99 -10.45 7.22
CA ARG A 39 6.00 -9.94 8.60
C ARG A 39 5.53 -8.49 8.68
N ILE A 40 5.98 -7.62 7.77
CA ILE A 40 5.52 -6.22 7.73
C ILE A 40 3.99 -6.18 7.53
N TYR A 41 3.50 -6.91 6.54
CA TYR A 41 2.07 -7.00 6.26
C TYR A 41 1.26 -7.55 7.46
N LEU A 42 1.71 -8.65 8.07
CA LEU A 42 1.02 -9.26 9.22
C LEU A 42 1.05 -8.35 10.44
N SER A 43 2.14 -7.62 10.69
CA SER A 43 2.20 -6.59 11.72
C SER A 43 1.13 -5.51 11.52
N ALA A 44 0.91 -5.08 10.28
CA ALA A 44 -0.11 -4.07 10.00
C ALA A 44 -1.53 -4.60 10.27
N VAL A 45 -1.82 -5.82 9.81
CA VAL A 45 -3.11 -6.48 10.09
C VAL A 45 -3.33 -6.65 11.59
N ASP A 46 -2.32 -7.11 12.33
CA ASP A 46 -2.38 -7.31 13.78
C ASP A 46 -2.63 -5.99 14.53
N VAL A 47 -1.93 -4.92 14.18
CA VAL A 47 -2.13 -3.60 14.79
C VAL A 47 -3.53 -3.09 14.54
N LEU A 48 -4.06 -3.22 13.32
CA LEU A 48 -5.43 -2.83 12.99
C LEU A 48 -6.47 -3.67 13.77
N GLY A 49 -6.25 -4.99 13.85
CA GLY A 49 -7.10 -5.91 14.60
C GLY A 49 -7.12 -5.65 16.11
N LYS A 50 -6.03 -5.10 16.67
CA LYS A 50 -5.94 -4.73 18.10
C LYS A 50 -6.51 -3.36 18.44
N GLN A 51 -6.96 -2.58 17.44
CA GLN A 51 -7.49 -1.24 17.71
C GLN A 51 -8.78 -1.30 18.51
N ARG A 52 -8.85 -0.51 19.59
CA ARG A 52 -10.06 -0.40 20.43
C ARG A 52 -11.05 0.65 19.93
N SER A 53 -10.61 1.51 19.00
CA SER A 53 -11.47 2.53 18.42
C SER A 53 -12.55 1.86 17.58
N LYS A 54 -13.83 2.03 17.98
CA LYS A 54 -14.98 1.51 17.23
C LYS A 54 -14.95 1.93 15.75
N LYS A 55 -14.46 3.14 15.45
CA LYS A 55 -14.33 3.65 14.08
C LYS A 55 -13.25 2.92 13.28
N ILE A 56 -12.09 2.64 13.87
CA ILE A 56 -11.02 1.90 13.16
C ILE A 56 -11.45 0.45 12.93
N LEU A 57 -12.11 -0.16 13.91
CA LEU A 57 -12.66 -1.50 13.75
C LEU A 57 -13.68 -1.55 12.61
N GLN A 58 -14.52 -0.53 12.43
CA GLN A 58 -15.51 -0.54 11.35
C GLN A 58 -14.88 -0.49 9.95
N GLY A 59 -13.70 0.13 9.78
CA GLY A 59 -13.10 0.31 8.45
C GLY A 59 -14.00 1.15 7.53
N PRO A 60 -13.93 0.94 6.20
CA PRO A 60 -13.05 0.02 5.49
C PRO A 60 -11.63 0.57 5.34
N PHE A 61 -10.63 -0.30 5.44
CA PHE A 61 -9.24 -0.01 5.03
C PHE A 61 -8.76 -1.02 4.01
N LEU A 62 -8.12 -0.57 2.93
CA LEU A 62 -7.38 -1.44 2.02
C LEU A 62 -5.89 -1.38 2.33
N LEU A 63 -5.29 -2.56 2.40
CA LEU A 63 -3.84 -2.74 2.46
C LEU A 63 -3.37 -3.09 1.05
N TRP A 64 -2.40 -2.34 0.56
CA TRP A 64 -1.81 -2.49 -0.76
C TRP A 64 -0.34 -2.80 -0.65
N ASN A 65 0.16 -3.60 -1.59
CA ASN A 65 1.56 -3.98 -1.70
C ASN A 65 2.14 -3.43 -2.99
N CYS A 66 3.36 -2.91 -2.92
CA CYS A 66 4.11 -2.47 -4.09
C CYS A 66 5.58 -2.83 -3.88
N LEU A 67 6.20 -3.45 -4.89
CA LEU A 67 7.64 -3.63 -4.97
C LEU A 67 8.16 -2.73 -6.08
N LYS A 68 9.12 -1.86 -5.75
CA LYS A 68 9.73 -0.97 -6.74
C LYS A 68 11.08 -0.45 -6.26
N THR A 69 11.80 0.21 -7.16
CA THR A 69 12.99 0.96 -6.77
C THR A 69 12.60 2.20 -5.96
N LEU A 70 13.17 2.34 -4.77
CA LEU A 70 12.97 3.47 -3.86
C LEU A 70 14.26 4.26 -3.69
N LEU A 71 14.13 5.50 -3.22
CA LEU A 71 15.25 6.26 -2.69
C LEU A 71 15.43 5.91 -1.21
N GLY A 72 16.47 5.12 -0.89
CA GLY A 72 16.79 4.68 0.47
C GLY A 72 17.29 5.81 1.38
N ASP A 73 17.60 5.47 2.64
CA ASP A 73 17.98 6.45 3.67
C ASP A 73 19.27 7.23 3.36
N GLN A 74 20.15 6.67 2.53
CA GLN A 74 21.38 7.33 2.07
C GLN A 74 21.21 8.05 0.72
N ASN A 75 19.98 8.31 0.30
CA ASN A 75 19.65 8.86 -1.03
C ASN A 75 20.21 8.03 -2.19
N GLN A 76 20.31 6.72 -2.02
CA GLN A 76 20.70 5.79 -3.07
C GLN A 76 19.48 4.98 -3.52
N PRO A 77 19.38 4.62 -4.81
CA PRO A 77 18.38 3.66 -5.28
C PRO A 77 18.51 2.33 -4.54
N THR A 78 17.38 1.79 -4.06
CA THR A 78 17.31 0.47 -3.42
C THR A 78 16.09 -0.31 -3.88
N HIS A 79 16.17 -1.64 -3.83
CA HIS A 79 15.00 -2.50 -3.95
C HIS A 79 14.12 -2.31 -2.74
N GLY A 80 12.90 -1.83 -2.97
CA GLY A 80 12.02 -1.43 -1.90
C GLY A 80 10.67 -2.11 -1.93
N TYR A 81 10.12 -2.25 -0.73
CA TYR A 81 8.74 -2.62 -0.49
C TYR A 81 7.98 -1.42 0.05
N ILE A 82 6.76 -1.22 -0.44
CA ILE A 82 5.83 -0.24 0.08
C ILE A 82 4.55 -0.97 0.51
N LEU A 83 4.22 -0.81 1.79
CA LEU A 83 2.88 -1.09 2.30
C LEU A 83 2.08 0.21 2.25
N ILE A 84 0.94 0.24 1.55
CA ILE A 84 0.05 1.41 1.53
C ILE A 84 -1.25 1.06 2.25
N VAL A 85 -1.75 1.96 3.10
CA VAL A 85 -3.04 1.81 3.79
C VAL A 85 -3.95 2.97 3.42
N THR A 86 -5.08 2.65 2.79
CA THR A 86 -6.11 3.61 2.37
C THR A 86 -7.44 3.36 3.07
N PRO A 87 -8.27 4.38 3.33
CA PRO A 87 -7.94 5.79 3.24
C PRO A 87 -6.98 6.22 4.37
N PHE A 88 -6.62 7.50 4.41
CA PHE A 88 -5.95 8.05 5.60
C PHE A 88 -6.79 7.83 6.86
N PHE A 89 -6.15 7.44 7.97
CA PHE A 89 -6.83 7.19 9.24
C PHE A 89 -7.70 8.34 9.74
N HIS A 90 -7.31 9.60 9.50
CA HIS A 90 -8.10 10.77 9.89
C HIS A 90 -9.44 10.83 9.16
N GLN A 91 -9.54 10.30 7.93
CA GLN A 91 -10.79 10.28 7.17
C GLN A 91 -11.81 9.32 7.79
N ILE A 92 -11.35 8.26 8.46
CA ILE A 92 -12.22 7.31 9.17
C ILE A 92 -12.46 7.76 10.61
N THR A 93 -11.39 8.15 11.32
CA THR A 93 -11.44 8.37 12.77
C THR A 93 -11.81 9.80 13.15
N GLY A 94 -11.54 10.76 12.28
CA GLY A 94 -11.55 12.20 12.58
C GLY A 94 -10.36 12.66 13.43
N ARG A 95 -9.30 11.86 13.55
CA ARG A 95 -8.11 12.15 14.35
C ARG A 95 -6.83 11.88 13.57
N ASP A 96 -5.80 12.67 13.81
CA ASP A 96 -4.44 12.46 13.26
C ASP A 96 -3.65 11.38 14.00
N SER A 97 -4.32 10.32 14.45
CA SER A 97 -3.66 9.17 15.04
C SER A 97 -3.36 8.15 13.95
N ASN A 98 -2.07 7.96 13.64
CA ASN A 98 -1.62 6.85 12.81
C ASN A 98 -1.23 5.66 13.72
N PRO A 99 -2.07 4.63 13.85
CA PRO A 99 -1.79 3.50 14.75
C PRO A 99 -0.61 2.63 14.28
N LEU A 100 -0.21 2.71 13.02
CA LEU A 100 0.79 1.80 12.44
C LEU A 100 2.22 2.32 12.55
N VAL A 101 2.43 3.63 12.68
CA VAL A 101 3.75 4.26 12.49
C VAL A 101 4.85 3.64 13.37
N GLU A 102 4.58 3.47 14.67
CA GLU A 102 5.55 2.91 15.62
C GLU A 102 5.88 1.44 15.31
N THR A 103 4.87 0.65 14.95
CA THR A 103 5.08 -0.75 14.58
C THR A 103 5.87 -0.87 13.29
N MET A 104 5.55 -0.05 12.28
CA MET A 104 6.27 -0.05 11.00
C MET A 104 7.73 0.36 11.18
N TRP A 105 8.00 1.35 12.04
CA TRP A 105 9.37 1.76 12.37
C TRP A 105 10.20 0.64 13.00
N GLY A 106 9.57 -0.27 13.75
CA GLY A 106 10.24 -1.43 14.33
C GLY A 106 10.76 -2.46 13.33
N HIS A 107 10.32 -2.42 12.06
CA HIS A 107 10.79 -3.34 11.03
C HIS A 107 12.13 -2.89 10.44
N LYS A 108 13.04 -3.86 10.25
CA LYS A 108 14.33 -3.63 9.59
C LYS A 108 14.11 -3.03 8.20
N GLY A 109 14.91 -2.02 7.87
CA GLY A 109 14.85 -1.34 6.57
C GLY A 109 13.75 -0.30 6.47
N PHE A 110 12.99 0.01 7.52
CA PHE A 110 12.05 1.14 7.46
C PHE A 110 12.79 2.45 7.10
N ILE A 111 12.30 3.13 6.06
CA ILE A 111 12.86 4.38 5.53
C ILE A 111 12.02 5.56 6.07
N ARG A 112 10.75 5.63 5.65
CA ARG A 112 9.85 6.76 5.93
C ARG A 112 8.40 6.44 5.66
N THR A 113 7.52 7.32 6.13
CA THR A 113 6.10 7.36 5.79
C THR A 113 5.81 8.57 4.90
N THR A 114 5.02 8.37 3.84
CA THR A 114 4.60 9.43 2.90
C THR A 114 3.12 9.27 2.52
N SER A 115 2.53 10.29 1.90
CA SER A 115 1.23 10.16 1.24
C SER A 115 1.40 9.55 -0.15
N ALA A 116 0.54 8.60 -0.53
CA ALA A 116 0.55 8.03 -1.86
C ALA A 116 -0.86 7.75 -2.40
N ASN A 117 -0.97 7.75 -3.73
CA ASN A 117 -2.08 7.14 -4.45
C ASN A 117 -1.65 5.73 -4.88
N PRO A 118 -2.26 4.64 -4.36
CA PRO A 118 -1.81 3.28 -4.64
C PRO A 118 -1.75 2.95 -6.14
N LEU A 119 -2.72 3.42 -6.93
CA LEU A 119 -2.76 3.18 -8.37
C LEU A 119 -1.51 3.77 -9.04
N LEU A 120 -1.19 5.04 -8.76
CA LEU A 120 -0.03 5.72 -9.36
C LEU A 120 1.33 5.16 -8.90
N GLU A 121 1.33 4.44 -7.77
CA GLU A 121 2.49 3.66 -7.29
C GLU A 121 2.58 2.28 -7.94
N GLY A 122 1.57 1.84 -8.69
CA GLY A 122 1.45 0.49 -9.24
C GLY A 122 1.22 -0.56 -8.15
N ALA A 123 0.59 -0.17 -7.05
CA ALA A 123 0.35 -1.07 -5.93
C ALA A 123 -0.85 -1.98 -6.18
N VAL A 124 -0.77 -3.22 -5.73
CA VAL A 124 -1.88 -4.19 -5.81
C VAL A 124 -2.58 -4.32 -4.46
N PRO A 125 -3.93 -4.38 -4.43
CA PRO A 125 -4.66 -4.55 -3.19
C PRO A 125 -4.47 -5.99 -2.69
N ALA A 126 -4.16 -6.15 -1.42
CA ALA A 126 -3.88 -7.46 -0.81
C ALA A 126 -4.93 -7.86 0.24
N CYS A 127 -5.54 -6.88 0.91
CA CYS A 127 -6.51 -7.15 1.98
C CYS A 127 -7.45 -5.98 2.21
N LEU A 128 -8.71 -6.32 2.44
CA LEU A 128 -9.72 -5.42 2.99
C LEU A 128 -9.87 -5.69 4.49
N PHE A 129 -9.62 -4.67 5.30
CA PHE A 129 -9.97 -4.67 6.71
C PHE A 129 -11.31 -3.95 6.90
N GLN A 130 -12.32 -4.68 7.35
CA GLN A 130 -13.67 -4.15 7.58
C GLN A 130 -14.32 -4.92 8.74
N GLU A 131 -15.09 -4.21 9.57
CA GLU A 131 -15.80 -4.81 10.71
C GLU A 131 -14.89 -5.65 11.64
N GLY A 132 -13.66 -5.17 11.87
CA GLY A 132 -12.67 -5.78 12.75
C GLY A 132 -12.01 -7.02 12.15
N THR A 133 -12.30 -7.34 10.89
CA THR A 133 -11.86 -8.57 10.22
C THR A 133 -11.06 -8.22 8.98
N ALA A 134 -9.99 -9.00 8.75
CA ALA A 134 -9.18 -8.92 7.54
C ALA A 134 -9.66 -9.96 6.52
N PHE A 135 -9.99 -9.49 5.32
CA PHE A 135 -10.42 -10.30 4.18
C PHE A 135 -9.32 -10.25 3.11
N PRO A 136 -8.66 -11.38 2.79
CA PRO A 136 -7.68 -11.41 1.71
C PRO A 136 -8.36 -11.11 0.37
N ILE A 137 -7.63 -10.42 -0.51
CA ILE A 137 -8.08 -10.10 -1.86
C ILE A 137 -7.33 -11.03 -2.81
N GLU A 138 -8.09 -11.80 -3.59
CA GLU A 138 -7.54 -12.57 -4.71
C GLU A 138 -7.39 -11.64 -5.92
N LEU A 139 -6.23 -11.66 -6.54
CA LEU A 139 -5.97 -10.94 -7.78
C LEU A 139 -6.39 -11.84 -8.94
N ASP A 140 -7.45 -11.46 -9.64
CA ASP A 140 -7.90 -12.08 -10.88
C ASP A 140 -7.79 -11.11 -12.06
N ASP A 141 -7.98 -11.64 -13.28
CA ASP A 141 -7.86 -10.86 -14.51
C ASP A 141 -8.85 -9.69 -14.55
N GLU A 142 -10.03 -9.84 -13.95
CA GLU A 142 -11.05 -8.80 -13.88
C GLU A 142 -10.59 -7.63 -13.01
N LEU A 143 -10.07 -7.92 -11.80
CA LEU A 143 -9.52 -6.90 -10.92
C LEU A 143 -8.30 -6.23 -11.52
N ILE A 144 -7.40 -6.99 -12.16
CA ILE A 144 -6.22 -6.43 -12.84
C ILE A 144 -6.65 -5.48 -13.97
N SER A 145 -7.60 -5.88 -14.82
CA SER A 145 -8.14 -5.04 -15.89
C SER A 145 -8.72 -3.74 -15.34
N ARG A 146 -9.49 -3.83 -14.25
CA ARG A 146 -10.05 -2.64 -13.58
C ARG A 146 -8.96 -1.73 -13.04
N LEU A 147 -7.92 -2.27 -12.41
CA LEU A 147 -6.79 -1.47 -11.91
C LEU A 147 -6.03 -0.78 -13.06
N ALA A 148 -5.85 -1.48 -14.19
CA ALA A 148 -5.22 -0.94 -15.39
C ALA A 148 -6.02 0.24 -15.96
N ASP A 149 -7.34 0.09 -16.13
CA ASP A 149 -8.22 1.16 -16.62
C ASP A 149 -8.17 2.39 -15.70
N LEU A 150 -8.25 2.15 -14.38
CA LEU A 150 -8.21 3.21 -13.37
C LEU A 150 -6.85 3.93 -13.35
N PHE A 151 -5.76 3.23 -13.58
CA PHE A 151 -4.42 3.81 -13.68
C PHE A 151 -4.33 4.78 -14.84
N GLU A 152 -4.77 4.35 -16.03
CA GLU A 152 -4.74 5.15 -17.26
C GLU A 152 -5.63 6.39 -17.13
N GLU A 153 -6.82 6.23 -16.56
CA GLU A 153 -7.73 7.34 -16.27
C GLU A 153 -7.04 8.39 -15.38
N HIS A 154 -6.36 7.97 -14.29
CA HIS A 154 -5.66 8.91 -13.41
C HIS A 154 -4.49 9.60 -14.09
N GLN A 155 -3.66 8.87 -14.85
CA GLN A 155 -2.57 9.45 -15.62
C GLN A 155 -3.08 10.50 -16.61
N TYR A 156 -4.18 10.18 -17.31
CA TYR A 156 -4.82 11.08 -18.25
C TYR A 156 -5.32 12.36 -17.56
N MET A 157 -6.08 12.25 -16.47
CA MET A 157 -6.59 13.41 -15.73
C MET A 157 -5.46 14.30 -15.19
N LEU A 158 -4.37 13.71 -14.73
CA LEU A 158 -3.18 14.47 -14.30
C LEU A 158 -2.52 15.19 -15.47
N SER A 159 -2.44 14.58 -16.65
CA SER A 159 -1.85 15.22 -17.84
C SER A 159 -2.62 16.46 -18.29
N LEU A 160 -3.94 16.49 -18.09
CA LEU A 160 -4.78 17.66 -18.41
C LEU A 160 -4.49 18.86 -17.49
N THR A 161 -4.14 18.59 -16.23
CA THR A 161 -3.85 19.63 -15.23
C THR A 161 -2.37 20.00 -15.15
N ASN A 162 -1.50 19.17 -15.73
CA ASN A 162 -0.07 19.40 -15.83
C ASN A 162 0.46 18.99 -17.21
N PRO A 163 0.35 19.85 -18.23
CA PRO A 163 0.71 19.52 -19.62
C PRO A 163 2.18 19.14 -19.85
N GLY A 164 3.07 19.46 -18.90
CA GLY A 164 4.49 19.08 -18.93
C GLY A 164 4.80 17.72 -18.31
N MET A 165 3.78 17.00 -17.82
CA MET A 165 3.95 15.71 -17.18
C MET A 165 4.17 14.59 -18.21
N THR A 166 5.22 13.81 -18.02
CA THR A 166 5.44 12.56 -18.77
C THR A 166 4.52 11.47 -18.25
N ILE A 167 3.72 10.86 -19.13
CA ILE A 167 2.87 9.71 -18.82
C ILE A 167 3.76 8.49 -18.54
N ARG A 168 3.46 7.78 -17.45
CA ARG A 168 4.18 6.56 -17.04
C ARG A 168 3.61 5.32 -17.74
N PRO A 169 4.42 4.27 -17.98
CA PRO A 169 3.92 2.95 -18.36
C PRO A 169 2.91 2.42 -17.34
N ASN A 170 1.94 1.63 -17.83
CA ASN A 170 0.93 1.01 -17.00
C ASN A 170 1.50 -0.23 -16.30
N SER A 171 1.72 -0.14 -14.99
CA SER A 171 2.31 -1.20 -14.17
C SER A 171 1.48 -2.48 -14.07
N TYR A 172 0.20 -2.44 -14.47
CA TYR A 172 -0.70 -3.59 -14.43
C TYR A 172 -0.76 -4.37 -15.74
N LEU A 173 -0.08 -3.90 -16.79
CA LEU A 173 -0.03 -4.52 -18.12
C LEU A 173 1.35 -5.06 -18.50
N GLU A 174 2.31 -5.04 -17.55
CA GLU A 174 3.70 -5.51 -17.72
C GLU A 174 3.86 -7.01 -17.44
#